data_AF-A0A3D3FHL0-F1
#
_entry.id   AF-A0A3D3FHL0-F1
#
_cell.length_a   1.000
_cell.length_b   1.000
_cell.length_c   1.000
_cell.angle_alpha   90.00
_cell.angle_beta   90.00
_cell.angle_gamma   90.00
#
_symmetry.space_group_name_H-M   'P 1'
#
loop_
_entity.id
_entity.type
_entity.pdbx_description
1 polymer ?
#
loop_
_entity_poly.entity_id
_entity_poly.type
_entity_poly.pdbx_seq_one_letter_code
_entity_poly.pdbx_strand_id
1 'polypeptide(L)'
;MDHDRLEKQLAFFMECDKMKSIYRNTMLANQSRMETDAEHSWHIALMAMLLQEYAPAGINCDHTIRMCLVHDLVEIDAGDTFAYDTEGYKDKAEREVKAADRL
;
A
#
# COMPACT_ATOMS: atom_id res chain seq x y z
N MET A 1 29.53 -4.14 6.11
CA MET A 1 28.05 -4.07 6.05
C MET A 1 27.56 -4.52 7.41
N ASP A 2 26.67 -3.78 8.03
CA ASP A 2 26.08 -4.21 9.29
C ASP A 2 25.12 -5.38 9.01
N HIS A 3 25.52 -6.58 9.42
CA HIS A 3 24.77 -7.81 9.13
C HIS A 3 23.37 -7.76 9.76
N ASP A 4 23.21 -7.17 10.95
CA ASP A 4 21.92 -7.04 11.64
C ASP A 4 20.96 -6.12 10.85
N ARG A 5 21.48 -5.02 10.29
CA ARG A 5 20.67 -4.12 9.46
C ARG A 5 20.15 -4.83 8.21
N LEU A 6 20.99 -5.58 7.51
CA LEU A 6 20.60 -6.26 6.29
C LEU A 6 19.55 -7.35 6.58
N GLU A 7 19.73 -8.12 7.66
CA GLU A 7 18.76 -9.15 8.07
C GLU A 7 17.38 -8.56 8.34
N LYS A 8 17.29 -7.42 9.04
CA LYS A 8 16.02 -6.70 9.26
C LYS A 8 15.38 -6.23 7.97
N GLN A 9 16.17 -5.73 7.02
CA GLN A 9 15.66 -5.30 5.71
C GLN A 9 15.11 -6.48 4.90
N LEU A 10 15.81 -7.62 4.91
CA LEU A 10 15.34 -8.83 4.24
C LEU A 10 14.06 -9.37 4.88
N ALA A 11 13.98 -9.38 6.22
CA ALA A 11 12.78 -9.75 6.94
C ALA A 11 11.59 -8.84 6.58
N PHE A 12 11.83 -7.52 6.52
CA PHE A 12 10.82 -6.55 6.09
C PHE A 12 10.34 -6.80 4.67
N PHE A 13 11.24 -7.09 3.71
CA PHE A 13 10.82 -7.41 2.35
C PHE A 13 9.98 -8.69 2.26
N MET A 14 10.29 -9.70 3.08
CA MET A 14 9.46 -10.91 3.17
C MET A 14 8.08 -10.61 3.77
N GLU A 15 7.99 -9.67 4.71
CA GLU A 15 6.72 -9.22 5.27
C GLU A 15 5.88 -8.49 4.22
N CYS A 16 6.47 -7.53 3.48
CA CYS A 16 5.80 -6.79 2.42
C CYS A 16 5.22 -7.69 1.31
N ASP A 17 5.82 -8.87 1.06
CA ASP A 17 5.30 -9.81 0.06
C ASP A 17 3.86 -10.26 0.35
N LYS A 18 3.46 -10.31 1.63
CA LYS A 18 2.12 -10.68 2.07
C LYS A 18 1.03 -9.76 1.54
N MET A 19 1.37 -8.50 1.23
CA MET A 19 0.46 -7.52 0.62
C MET A 19 -0.13 -8.02 -0.70
N LYS A 20 0.55 -8.92 -1.42
CA LYS A 20 0.05 -9.57 -2.64
C LYS A 20 -1.15 -10.48 -2.41
N SER A 21 -1.47 -10.80 -1.16
CA SER A 21 -2.60 -11.65 -0.77
C SER A 21 -3.78 -10.87 -0.21
N ILE A 22 -3.67 -9.53 -0.08
CA ILE A 22 -4.77 -8.67 0.36
C ILE A 22 -5.53 -8.22 -0.88
N TYR A 23 -6.81 -8.59 -0.95
CA TYR A 23 -7.68 -8.32 -2.10
C TYR A 23 -8.62 -7.15 -1.83
N ARG A 24 -8.79 -6.32 -2.85
CA ARG A 24 -9.66 -5.16 -2.87
C ARG A 24 -11.04 -5.52 -3.43
N ASN A 25 -12.00 -4.63 -3.29
CA ASN A 25 -13.28 -4.74 -4.01
C ASN A 25 -13.20 -4.27 -5.47
N THR A 26 -12.09 -3.65 -5.88
CA THR A 26 -11.86 -3.23 -7.26
C THR A 26 -11.56 -4.44 -8.15
N MET A 27 -12.30 -4.58 -9.24
CA MET A 27 -11.98 -5.60 -10.26
C MET A 27 -10.88 -5.11 -11.19
N LEU A 28 -10.07 -6.05 -11.70
CA LEU A 28 -9.20 -5.78 -12.83
C LEU A 28 -10.00 -5.28 -14.03
N ALA A 29 -9.35 -4.55 -14.94
CA ALA A 29 -9.99 -3.97 -16.13
C ALA A 29 -10.68 -5.01 -17.04
N ASN A 30 -10.17 -6.26 -17.06
CA ASN A 30 -10.75 -7.37 -17.80
C ASN A 30 -11.76 -8.20 -16.99
N GLN A 31 -12.07 -7.77 -15.76
CA GLN A 31 -13.02 -8.41 -14.83
C GLN A 31 -12.68 -9.87 -14.46
N SER A 32 -11.43 -10.30 -14.59
CA SER A 32 -11.08 -11.70 -14.31
C SER A 32 -11.00 -12.04 -12.81
N ARG A 33 -10.64 -11.06 -11.98
CA ARG A 33 -10.56 -11.18 -10.51
C ARG A 33 -10.55 -9.80 -9.86
N MET A 34 -10.57 -9.80 -8.53
CA MET A 34 -10.27 -8.63 -7.72
C MET A 34 -8.77 -8.27 -7.78
N GLU A 35 -8.48 -6.96 -7.79
CA GLU A 35 -7.15 -6.37 -7.64
C GLU A 35 -6.59 -6.65 -6.24
N THR A 36 -5.26 -6.74 -6.10
CA THR A 36 -4.58 -6.83 -4.80
C THR A 36 -3.96 -5.49 -4.42
N ASP A 37 -3.71 -5.24 -3.14
CA ASP A 37 -3.13 -3.96 -2.70
C ASP A 37 -1.73 -3.72 -3.29
N ALA A 38 -0.96 -4.79 -3.48
CA ALA A 38 0.34 -4.69 -4.14
C ALA A 38 0.23 -4.22 -5.59
N GLU A 39 -0.76 -4.73 -6.34
CA GLU A 39 -1.05 -4.31 -7.72
C GLU A 39 -1.57 -2.87 -7.75
N HIS A 40 -2.45 -2.53 -6.81
CA HIS A 40 -2.98 -1.19 -6.63
C HIS A 40 -1.88 -0.15 -6.39
N SER A 41 -1.00 -0.42 -5.42
CA SER A 41 0.12 0.45 -5.04
C SER A 41 1.12 0.65 -6.19
N TRP A 42 1.40 -0.41 -6.95
CA TRP A 42 2.19 -0.30 -8.18
C TRP A 42 1.50 0.61 -9.21
N HIS A 43 0.20 0.41 -9.43
CA HIS A 43 -0.54 1.11 -10.46
C HIS A 43 -0.67 2.61 -10.15
N ILE A 44 -0.96 2.98 -8.89
CA ILE A 44 -1.02 4.38 -8.48
C ILE A 44 0.36 5.05 -8.47
N ALA A 45 1.44 4.32 -8.13
CA ALA A 45 2.81 4.84 -8.25
C ALA A 45 3.18 5.13 -9.72
N LEU A 46 2.79 4.26 -10.65
CA LEU A 46 2.94 4.49 -12.09
C LEU A 46 2.15 5.71 -12.56
N MET A 47 0.91 5.87 -12.07
CA MET A 47 0.10 7.05 -12.34
C MET A 47 0.76 8.32 -11.79
N ALA A 48 1.28 8.32 -10.57
CA ALA A 48 1.98 9.47 -9.98
C ALA A 48 3.18 9.90 -10.83
N MET A 49 3.96 8.92 -11.33
CA MET A 49 5.10 9.18 -12.21
C MET A 49 4.69 9.79 -13.56
N LEU A 50 3.63 9.29 -14.19
CA LEU A 50 3.21 9.70 -15.53
C LEU A 50 2.32 10.96 -15.54
N LEU A 51 1.51 11.15 -14.50
CA LEU A 51 0.55 12.25 -14.38
C LEU A 51 1.10 13.45 -13.60
N GLN A 52 2.42 13.49 -13.33
CA GLN A 52 3.05 14.54 -12.54
C GLN A 52 2.87 15.95 -13.14
N GLU A 53 2.65 16.08 -14.45
CA GLU A 53 2.37 17.36 -15.12
C GLU A 53 1.05 18.01 -14.68
N TYR A 54 0.13 17.21 -14.13
CA TYR A 54 -1.14 17.67 -13.57
C TYR A 54 -1.05 17.97 -12.07
N ALA A 55 0.10 17.72 -11.43
CA ALA A 55 0.27 17.96 -10.01
C ALA A 55 0.38 19.47 -9.71
N PRO A 56 -0.12 19.93 -8.55
CA PRO A 56 0.12 21.30 -8.10
C PRO A 56 1.60 21.65 -8.03
N ALA A 57 1.92 22.93 -8.20
CA ALA A 57 3.30 23.42 -8.06
C ALA A 57 3.86 23.11 -6.67
N GLY A 58 5.10 22.63 -6.61
CA GLY A 58 5.79 22.30 -5.37
C GLY A 58 5.64 20.85 -4.88
N ILE A 59 4.88 20.00 -5.58
CA ILE A 59 4.82 18.57 -5.28
C ILE A 59 6.14 17.88 -5.66
N ASN A 60 6.68 17.09 -4.72
CA ASN A 60 7.83 16.23 -4.96
C ASN A 60 7.36 14.85 -5.46
N CYS A 61 7.46 14.62 -6.77
CA CYS A 61 7.02 13.38 -7.41
C CYS A 61 7.73 12.13 -6.84
N ASP A 62 9.04 12.21 -6.59
CA ASP A 62 9.80 11.08 -6.03
C ASP A 62 9.32 10.70 -4.62
N HIS A 63 8.97 11.69 -3.81
CA HIS A 63 8.39 11.45 -2.49
C HIS A 63 6.99 10.81 -2.61
N THR A 64 6.15 11.31 -3.51
CA THR A 64 4.81 10.76 -3.77
C THR A 64 4.87 9.31 -4.24
N ILE A 65 5.76 8.97 -5.18
CA ILE A 65 5.95 7.60 -5.65
C ILE A 65 6.34 6.67 -4.49
N ARG A 66 7.28 7.10 -3.63
CA ARG A 66 7.68 6.32 -2.45
C ARG A 66 6.52 6.13 -1.46
N MET A 67 5.69 7.16 -1.26
CA MET A 67 4.51 7.09 -0.40
C MET A 67 3.47 6.11 -0.96
N CYS A 68 3.16 6.20 -2.25
CA CYS A 68 2.27 5.28 -2.95
C CYS A 68 2.69 3.82 -2.80
N LEU A 69 3.99 3.52 -2.86
CA LEU A 69 4.49 2.15 -2.74
C LEU A 69 4.32 1.54 -1.33
N VAL A 70 4.13 2.35 -0.29
CA VAL A 70 4.08 1.88 1.11
C VAL A 70 2.76 2.17 1.83
N HIS A 71 1.86 2.96 1.22
CA HIS A 71 0.70 3.51 1.93
C HIS A 71 -0.24 2.44 2.51
N ASP A 72 -0.41 1.31 1.80
CA ASP A 72 -1.28 0.20 2.21
C ASP A 72 -0.50 -0.97 2.85
N LEU A 73 0.79 -0.82 3.19
CA LEU A 73 1.54 -1.92 3.86
C LEU A 73 0.91 -2.33 5.19
N VAL A 74 0.25 -1.40 5.87
CA VAL A 74 -0.50 -1.66 7.12
C VAL A 74 -1.68 -2.62 6.91
N GLU A 75 -2.20 -2.72 5.68
CA GLU A 75 -3.33 -3.60 5.34
C GLU A 75 -2.93 -5.09 5.33
N ILE A 76 -1.64 -5.42 5.43
CA ILE A 76 -1.14 -6.78 5.70
C ILE A 76 -1.78 -7.36 6.96
N ASP A 77 -1.97 -6.53 7.99
CA ASP A 77 -2.62 -6.91 9.25
C ASP A 77 -4.01 -6.32 9.41
N ALA A 78 -4.18 -5.07 9.00
CA ALA A 78 -5.45 -4.39 9.18
C ALA A 78 -6.53 -4.95 8.23
N GLY A 79 -6.13 -5.46 7.07
CA GLY A 79 -7.01 -5.80 5.94
C GLY A 79 -7.54 -4.56 5.20
N ASP A 80 -7.77 -4.70 3.90
CA ASP A 80 -8.42 -3.67 3.08
C ASP A 80 -9.81 -3.34 3.66
N THR A 81 -10.07 -2.05 3.84
CA THR A 81 -11.37 -1.55 4.26
C THR A 81 -11.98 -0.78 3.10
N PHE A 82 -13.04 -1.35 2.53
CA PHE A 82 -13.71 -0.74 1.38
C PHE A 82 -14.18 0.69 1.68
N ALA A 83 -13.96 1.60 0.73
CA ALA A 83 -14.24 3.03 0.91
C ALA A 83 -15.71 3.36 1.29
N TYR A 84 -16.65 2.46 0.99
CA TYR A 84 -18.07 2.63 1.31
C TYR A 84 -18.57 1.70 2.42
N ASP A 85 -17.68 0.96 3.09
CA ASP A 85 -18.02 0.14 4.26
C ASP A 85 -17.98 0.98 5.54
N THR A 86 -19.13 1.52 5.93
CA THR A 86 -19.25 2.37 7.13
C THR A 86 -19.03 1.61 8.44
N GLU A 87 -19.23 0.29 8.44
CA GLU A 87 -19.02 -0.53 9.64
C GLU A 87 -17.54 -0.88 9.79
N GLY A 88 -16.90 -1.36 8.71
CA GLY A 88 -15.46 -1.64 8.68
C GLY A 88 -14.60 -0.39 8.93
N TYR A 89 -15.10 0.80 8.60
CA TYR A 89 -14.37 2.04 8.85
C TYR A 89 -14.25 2.40 10.34
N LYS A 90 -15.13 1.89 11.22
CA LYS A 90 -15.22 2.32 12.63
C LYS A 90 -13.93 2.05 13.42
N ASP A 91 -13.27 0.94 13.14
CA ASP A 91 -12.04 0.52 13.82
C ASP A 91 -10.80 0.61 12.91
N LYS A 92 -10.95 1.11 11.67
CA LYS A 92 -9.89 1.17 10.65
C LYS A 92 -8.63 1.84 11.17
N ALA A 93 -8.76 3.05 11.72
CA ALA A 93 -7.61 3.81 12.21
C ALA A 93 -6.86 3.08 13.34
N GLU A 94 -7.58 2.41 14.25
CA GLU A 94 -6.95 1.65 15.33
C GLU A 94 -6.20 0.42 14.79
N ARG A 95 -6.79 -0.30 13.82
CA ARG A 95 -6.15 -1.45 13.16
C ARG A 95 -4.89 -1.02 12.42
N GLU A 96 -4.96 0.06 11.64
CA GLU A 96 -3.83 0.58 10.86
C GLU A 96 -2.66 1.05 11.74
N VAL A 97 -2.94 1.76 12.84
CA VAL A 97 -1.89 2.19 13.78
C VAL A 97 -1.20 0.98 14.42
N LYS A 98 -1.95 -0.02 14.86
CA LYS A 98 -1.37 -1.25 15.44
C LYS A 98 -0.52 -2.01 14.43
N ALA A 99 -0.96 -2.07 13.17
CA ALA A 99 -0.21 -2.69 12.09
C ALA A 99 1.10 -1.94 11.80
N ALA A 100 1.04 -0.60 11.76
CA ALA A 100 2.21 0.25 11.54
C ALA A 100 3.26 0.12 12.66
N ASP A 101 2.84 0.07 13.93
CA ASP A 101 3.76 -0.07 15.06
C ASP A 101 4.47 -1.44 15.10
N ARG A 102 3.87 -2.45 14.46
CA ARG A 102 4.40 -3.82 14.41
C ARG A 102 5.40 -4.03 13.26
N LEU A 103 5.20 -3.33 12.12
CA LEU A 103 6.01 -3.43 10.90
C LEU A 103 7.37 -2.74 11.03
#